data_AF-A0A6N6S0G9-F1
#
_entry.id   AF-A0A6N6S0G9-F1
#
_cell.length_a   1.000
_cell.length_b   1.000
_cell.length_c   1.000
_cell.angle_alpha   90.00
_cell.angle_beta   90.00
_cell.angle_gamma   90.00
#
_symmetry.space_group_name_H-M   'P 1'
#
loop_
_entity.id
_entity.type
_entity.pdbx_description
1 polymer ?
#
loop_
_entity_poly.entity_id
_entity_poly.type
_entity_poly.pdbx_seq_one_letter_code
_entity_poly.pdbx_strand_id
1 'polypeptide(L)'
;MDDLLDSFLSYLVVEKGLSENTLESYGRDLKKFLLFIKSRGMTSAREIKYGDILDFLTHSREEGLGATTIVRSMVSVKQFFKYLLSEKVLSEDPTAHIKTPRMKKAIPGVISLDDVESILGAPDESAPEGLRDAAMLEVLDPSQNHDFVDHYLNLQFDLSSVLFVCTANNLFDIPAPLRDRMEVIRIAGYTVEEKVEIAWRYLMPRLLEDHGITDKDIQFTDEVLGFVSSRYSREAGLRNFERNLAALMRKRARKKADGEEGAWVVDNALVEQILGVPKYAAEEAEKKPEIGAVTGLAWT
;
A
#
# COMPACT_ATOMS: atom_id res chain seq x y z
N MET A 1 -50.31 9.41 -17.84
CA MET A 1 -49.58 9.18 -16.58
C MET A 1 -48.26 8.49 -16.83
N ASP A 2 -48.19 7.53 -17.74
CA ASP A 2 -46.94 6.88 -18.14
C ASP A 2 -45.93 7.89 -18.75
N ASP A 3 -46.38 8.84 -19.58
CA ASP A 3 -45.49 9.90 -20.10
C ASP A 3 -44.86 10.79 -19.01
N LEU A 4 -45.59 11.00 -17.89
CA LEU A 4 -45.09 11.76 -16.75
C LEU A 4 -44.06 10.95 -15.94
N LEU A 5 -44.24 9.63 -15.88
CA LEU A 5 -43.28 8.73 -15.26
C LEU A 5 -41.98 8.70 -16.06
N ASP A 6 -42.05 8.60 -17.39
CA ASP A 6 -40.87 8.57 -18.25
C ASP A 6 -40.12 9.91 -18.23
N SER A 7 -40.85 11.03 -18.18
CA SER A 7 -40.27 12.37 -17.98
C SER A 7 -39.58 12.48 -16.62
N PHE A 8 -40.17 11.94 -15.56
CA PHE A 8 -39.57 11.91 -14.22
C PHE A 8 -38.31 11.04 -14.15
N LEU A 9 -38.33 9.85 -14.75
CA LEU A 9 -37.15 8.97 -14.79
C LEU A 9 -36.01 9.62 -15.60
N SER A 10 -36.34 10.29 -16.70
CA SER A 10 -35.37 11.07 -17.49
C SER A 10 -34.78 12.23 -16.69
N TYR A 11 -35.62 12.95 -15.93
CA TYR A 11 -35.17 13.99 -15.00
C TYR A 11 -34.22 13.43 -13.92
N LEU A 12 -34.52 12.26 -13.36
CA LEU A 12 -33.65 11.62 -12.37
C LEU A 12 -32.28 11.21 -12.94
N VAL A 13 -32.21 10.85 -14.21
CA VAL A 13 -30.94 10.55 -14.91
C VAL A 13 -30.14 11.84 -15.12
N VAL A 14 -30.77 12.85 -15.75
CA VAL A 14 -30.07 14.05 -16.25
C VAL A 14 -29.68 15.00 -15.12
N GLU A 15 -30.60 15.28 -14.19
CA GLU A 15 -30.42 16.30 -13.16
C GLU A 15 -29.85 15.75 -11.85
N LYS A 16 -30.03 14.45 -11.58
CA LYS A 16 -29.61 13.82 -10.32
C LYS A 16 -28.52 12.75 -10.45
N GLY A 17 -28.14 12.36 -11.67
CA GLY A 17 -27.03 11.43 -11.91
C GLY A 17 -27.18 10.10 -11.17
N LEU A 18 -28.41 9.61 -10.99
CA LEU A 18 -28.67 8.39 -10.21
C LEU A 18 -28.21 7.14 -10.98
N SER A 19 -27.73 6.14 -10.25
CA SER A 19 -27.32 4.85 -10.81
C SER A 19 -28.49 4.07 -11.41
N GLU A 20 -28.21 3.21 -12.40
CA GLU A 20 -29.21 2.38 -13.10
C GLU A 20 -30.05 1.55 -12.12
N ASN A 21 -29.42 0.91 -11.13
CA ASN A 21 -30.11 0.13 -10.10
C ASN A 21 -31.09 0.97 -9.25
N THR A 22 -30.75 2.24 -9.03
CA THR A 22 -31.61 3.16 -8.28
C THR A 22 -32.81 3.53 -9.15
N LEU A 23 -32.58 3.88 -10.42
CA LEU A 23 -33.65 4.21 -11.38
C LEU A 23 -34.63 3.07 -11.58
N GLU A 24 -34.15 1.83 -11.72
CA GLU A 24 -35.01 0.65 -11.80
C GLU A 24 -35.87 0.46 -10.54
N SER A 25 -35.33 0.79 -9.37
CA SER A 25 -36.07 0.71 -8.10
C SER A 25 -37.16 1.77 -8.03
N TYR A 26 -36.86 3.03 -8.36
CA TYR A 26 -37.87 4.11 -8.45
C TYR A 26 -38.95 3.78 -9.50
N GLY A 27 -38.55 3.31 -10.68
CA GLY A 27 -39.46 2.94 -11.75
C GLY A 27 -40.40 1.80 -11.37
N ARG A 28 -39.88 0.73 -10.74
CA ARG A 28 -40.72 -0.38 -10.25
C ARG A 28 -41.72 0.07 -9.20
N ASP A 29 -41.28 0.87 -8.24
CA ASP A 29 -42.13 1.32 -7.13
C ASP A 29 -43.24 2.28 -7.63
N LEU A 30 -42.91 3.19 -8.56
CA LEU A 30 -43.89 4.12 -9.15
C LEU A 30 -44.87 3.43 -10.11
N LYS A 31 -44.43 2.45 -10.90
CA LYS A 31 -45.34 1.66 -11.76
C LYS A 31 -46.40 0.94 -10.93
N LYS A 32 -46.01 0.35 -9.79
CA LYS A 32 -46.97 -0.27 -8.85
C LYS A 32 -47.97 0.72 -8.30
N PHE A 33 -47.51 1.91 -7.90
CA PHE A 33 -48.38 2.98 -7.43
C PHE A 33 -49.37 3.43 -8.50
N LEU A 34 -48.90 3.72 -9.72
CA LEU A 34 -49.77 4.18 -10.82
C LEU A 34 -50.78 3.12 -11.25
N LEU A 35 -50.41 1.83 -11.21
CA LEU A 35 -51.33 0.72 -11.47
C LEU A 35 -52.46 0.67 -10.44
N PHE A 36 -52.14 0.86 -9.15
CA PHE A 36 -53.12 0.91 -8.07
C PHE A 36 -54.07 2.11 -8.17
N ILE A 37 -53.56 3.28 -8.56
CA ILE A 37 -54.40 4.46 -8.76
C ILE A 37 -55.33 4.28 -9.98
N LYS A 38 -54.81 3.65 -11.05
CA LYS A 38 -55.60 3.33 -12.25
C LYS A 38 -56.73 2.34 -11.96
N SER A 39 -56.51 1.35 -11.08
CA SER A 39 -57.57 0.40 -10.69
C SER A 39 -58.70 1.06 -9.88
N ARG A 40 -58.46 2.24 -9.29
CA ARG A 40 -59.47 3.07 -8.63
C ARG A 40 -60.18 4.07 -9.56
N GLY A 41 -59.91 4.00 -10.87
CA GLY A 41 -60.58 4.82 -11.89
C GLY A 41 -60.03 6.24 -12.04
N MET A 42 -58.93 6.57 -11.37
CA MET A 42 -58.25 7.86 -11.53
C MET A 42 -57.33 7.83 -12.75
N THR A 43 -57.45 8.84 -13.61
CA THR A 43 -56.70 8.90 -14.88
C THR A 43 -55.74 10.08 -14.94
N SER A 44 -55.86 11.04 -14.02
CA SER A 44 -55.05 12.24 -13.94
C SER A 44 -54.32 12.35 -12.60
N ALA A 45 -53.05 12.76 -12.65
CA ALA A 45 -52.25 13.00 -11.44
C ALA A 45 -52.83 14.12 -10.54
N ARG A 46 -53.70 14.98 -11.08
CA ARG A 46 -54.40 16.06 -10.35
C ARG A 46 -55.54 15.56 -9.46
N GLU A 47 -56.06 14.37 -9.71
CA GLU A 47 -57.18 13.78 -8.96
C GLU A 47 -56.70 13.11 -7.68
N ILE A 48 -55.40 12.81 -7.58
CA ILE A 48 -54.81 12.03 -6.50
C ILE A 48 -54.72 12.88 -5.24
N LYS A 49 -55.39 12.43 -4.17
CA LYS A 49 -55.37 13.08 -2.87
C LYS A 49 -54.50 12.31 -1.89
N TYR A 50 -54.24 12.95 -0.75
CA TYR A 50 -53.52 12.34 0.37
C TYR A 50 -54.10 10.98 0.81
N GLY A 51 -55.43 10.84 0.79
CA GLY A 51 -56.11 9.58 1.14
C GLY A 51 -55.75 8.41 0.22
N ASP A 52 -55.61 8.66 -1.08
CA ASP A 52 -55.30 7.62 -2.06
C ASP A 52 -53.88 7.07 -1.90
N ILE A 53 -52.96 7.93 -1.46
CA ILE A 53 -51.57 7.53 -1.16
C ILE A 53 -51.52 6.67 0.11
N LEU A 54 -52.30 7.01 1.14
CA LEU A 54 -52.40 6.18 2.35
C LEU A 54 -53.04 4.82 2.05
N ASP A 55 -54.04 4.79 1.19
CA ASP A 55 -54.70 3.56 0.78
C ASP A 55 -53.76 2.64 0.00
N PHE A 56 -52.91 3.21 -0.86
CA PHE A 56 -51.85 2.45 -1.53
C PHE A 56 -50.85 1.84 -0.54
N LEU A 57 -50.41 2.60 0.47
CA LEU A 57 -49.47 2.11 1.48
C LEU A 57 -50.09 1.04 2.38
N THR A 58 -51.39 1.14 2.65
CA THR A 58 -52.16 0.13 3.39
C THR A 58 -52.29 -1.15 2.57
N HIS A 59 -52.69 -1.04 1.30
CA HIS A 59 -52.78 -2.16 0.37
C HIS A 59 -51.43 -2.88 0.20
N SER A 60 -50.35 -2.10 0.03
CA SER A 60 -48.98 -2.64 -0.07
C SER A 60 -48.57 -3.46 1.16
N ARG A 61 -49.05 -3.08 2.35
CA ARG A 61 -48.82 -3.82 3.58
C ARG A 61 -49.64 -5.11 3.64
N GLU A 62 -50.90 -5.07 3.19
CA GLU A 62 -51.79 -6.23 3.11
C GLU A 62 -51.27 -7.28 2.13
N GLU A 63 -50.60 -6.87 1.05
CA GLU A 63 -49.90 -7.75 0.11
C GLU A 63 -48.60 -8.37 0.68
N GLY A 64 -48.26 -8.11 1.94
CA GLY A 64 -47.11 -8.71 2.61
C GLY A 64 -45.75 -8.09 2.26
N LEU A 65 -45.71 -6.88 1.70
CA LEU A 65 -44.44 -6.21 1.42
C LEU A 65 -43.70 -5.85 2.71
N GLY A 66 -42.39 -6.09 2.71
CA GLY A 66 -41.52 -5.74 3.84
C GLY A 66 -41.51 -4.23 4.12
N ALA A 67 -41.37 -3.86 5.39
CA ALA A 67 -41.41 -2.46 5.84
C ALA A 67 -40.41 -1.54 5.10
N THR A 68 -39.22 -2.05 4.77
CA THR A 68 -38.21 -1.33 3.98
C THR A 68 -38.70 -0.99 2.57
N THR A 69 -39.38 -1.93 1.92
CA THR A 69 -39.95 -1.73 0.58
C THR A 69 -41.07 -0.70 0.60
N ILE A 70 -41.94 -0.73 1.62
CA ILE A 70 -43.03 0.26 1.78
C ILE A 70 -42.46 1.67 1.99
N VAL A 71 -41.43 1.81 2.83
CA VAL A 71 -40.78 3.10 3.06
C VAL A 71 -40.09 3.61 1.78
N ARG A 72 -39.43 2.74 1.02
CA ARG A 72 -38.82 3.09 -0.27
C ARG A 72 -39.87 3.55 -1.28
N SER A 73 -40.95 2.79 -1.47
CA SER A 73 -42.05 3.18 -2.36
C SER A 73 -42.66 4.53 -1.99
N MET A 74 -42.82 4.80 -0.69
CA MET A 74 -43.31 6.10 -0.21
C MET A 74 -42.36 7.26 -0.56
N VAL A 75 -41.04 7.05 -0.46
CA VAL A 75 -40.04 8.04 -0.88
C VAL A 75 -40.09 8.27 -2.40
N SER A 76 -40.22 7.19 -3.18
CA SER A 76 -40.40 7.26 -4.63
C SER A 76 -41.62 8.09 -5.03
N VAL A 77 -42.77 7.84 -4.39
CA VAL A 77 -44.01 8.61 -4.60
C VAL A 77 -43.84 10.08 -4.22
N LYS A 78 -43.23 10.37 -3.06
CA LYS A 78 -42.96 11.75 -2.62
C LYS A 78 -42.07 12.51 -3.59
N GLN A 79 -41.04 11.86 -4.13
CA GLN A 79 -40.12 12.48 -5.08
C GLN A 79 -40.79 12.76 -6.43
N PHE A 80 -41.69 11.88 -6.86
CA PHE A 80 -42.50 12.05 -8.07
C PHE A 80 -43.46 13.24 -7.97
N PHE A 81 -44.22 13.37 -6.89
CA PHE A 81 -45.14 14.51 -6.70
C PHE A 81 -44.41 15.85 -6.53
N LYS A 82 -43.23 15.85 -5.88
CA LYS A 82 -42.36 17.04 -5.85
C LYS A 82 -41.88 17.46 -7.24
N TYR A 83 -41.57 16.51 -8.10
CA TYR A 83 -41.20 16.80 -9.48
C TYR A 83 -42.39 17.36 -10.27
N LEU A 84 -43.59 16.80 -10.11
CA LEU A 84 -44.79 17.34 -10.74
C LEU A 84 -45.13 18.76 -10.27
N LEU A 85 -44.78 19.10 -9.01
CA LEU A 85 -44.89 20.47 -8.51
C LEU A 85 -43.84 21.40 -9.13
N SER A 86 -42.59 20.96 -9.29
CA SER A 86 -41.53 21.78 -9.92
C SER A 86 -41.82 22.06 -11.39
N GLU A 87 -42.39 21.09 -12.11
CA GLU A 87 -42.85 21.22 -13.50
C GLU A 87 -44.18 22.00 -13.63
N LYS A 88 -44.72 22.54 -12.53
CA LYS A 88 -46.00 23.28 -12.47
C LYS A 88 -47.20 22.50 -13.00
N VAL A 89 -47.13 21.16 -12.99
CA VAL A 89 -48.23 20.26 -13.38
C VAL A 89 -49.32 20.25 -12.30
N LEU A 90 -48.92 20.43 -11.03
CA LEU A 90 -49.76 20.48 -9.84
C LEU A 90 -49.67 21.85 -9.15
N SER A 91 -50.75 22.26 -8.48
CA SER A 91 -50.81 23.46 -7.64
C SER A 91 -50.45 23.19 -6.17
N GLU A 92 -50.67 21.96 -5.70
CA GLU A 92 -50.42 21.54 -4.32
C GLU A 92 -49.80 20.14 -4.30
N ASP A 93 -48.95 19.87 -3.31
CA ASP A 93 -48.31 18.56 -3.11
C ASP A 93 -49.14 17.66 -2.18
N PRO A 94 -49.77 16.57 -2.69
CA PRO A 94 -50.57 15.66 -1.87
C PRO A 94 -49.72 14.86 -0.86
N THR A 95 -48.40 14.88 -0.97
CA THR A 95 -47.45 14.16 -0.11
C THR A 95 -46.87 15.03 1.02
N ALA A 96 -47.23 16.32 1.09
CA ALA A 96 -46.64 17.28 2.01
C ALA A 96 -46.73 16.84 3.49
N HIS A 97 -47.86 16.24 3.88
CA HIS A 97 -48.13 15.81 5.26
C HIS A 97 -47.65 14.39 5.60
N ILE A 98 -47.09 13.67 4.62
CA ILE A 98 -46.60 12.31 4.84
C ILE A 98 -45.26 12.36 5.62
N LYS A 99 -45.31 11.91 6.88
CA LYS A 99 -44.11 11.72 7.72
C LYS A 99 -43.38 10.44 7.28
N THR A 100 -42.21 10.62 6.68
CA THR A 100 -41.30 9.51 6.38
C THR A 100 -40.63 9.02 7.67
N PRO A 101 -40.76 7.73 8.06
CA PRO A 101 -40.04 7.18 9.18
C PRO A 101 -38.53 7.22 8.86
N ARG A 102 -37.72 7.65 9.83
CA ARG A 102 -36.27 7.59 9.70
C ARG A 102 -35.86 6.12 9.76
N MET A 103 -35.35 5.57 8.66
CA MET A 103 -34.67 4.28 8.72
C MET A 103 -33.48 4.43 9.66
N LYS A 104 -33.37 3.56 10.67
CA LYS A 104 -32.11 3.44 11.41
C LYS A 104 -31.06 3.08 10.37
N LYS A 105 -30.04 3.94 10.19
CA LYS A 105 -28.81 3.51 9.53
C LYS A 105 -28.37 2.25 10.27
N ALA A 106 -28.15 1.16 9.55
CA ALA A 106 -27.46 0.03 10.14
C ALA A 106 -26.19 0.61 10.76
N ILE A 107 -25.98 0.35 12.05
CA ILE A 107 -24.68 0.58 12.64
C ILE A 107 -23.77 -0.32 11.80
N PRO A 108 -22.72 0.21 11.14
CA PRO A 108 -21.74 -0.64 10.51
C PRO A 108 -21.39 -1.72 11.52
N GLY A 109 -21.47 -3.00 11.13
CA GLY A 109 -21.02 -4.07 12.00
C GLY A 109 -19.64 -3.70 12.54
N VAL A 110 -19.39 -3.96 13.83
CA VAL A 110 -18.05 -3.77 14.38
C VAL A 110 -17.11 -4.48 13.42
N ILE A 111 -16.29 -3.71 12.72
CA ILE A 111 -15.30 -4.25 11.79
C ILE A 111 -14.44 -5.13 12.69
N SER A 112 -14.39 -6.43 12.40
CA SER A 112 -13.55 -7.34 13.17
C SER A 112 -12.09 -6.87 13.04
N LEU A 113 -11.22 -7.19 14.00
CA LEU A 113 -9.81 -6.87 13.84
C LEU A 113 -9.25 -7.45 12.53
N ASP A 114 -9.74 -8.63 12.13
CA ASP A 114 -9.41 -9.28 10.86
C ASP A 114 -9.91 -8.48 9.63
N ASP A 115 -11.12 -7.92 9.69
CA ASP A 115 -11.65 -7.06 8.62
C ASP A 115 -10.91 -5.70 8.58
N VAL A 116 -10.50 -5.16 9.73
CA VAL A 116 -9.68 -3.94 9.81
C VAL A 116 -8.29 -4.22 9.25
N GLU A 117 -7.67 -5.34 9.60
CA GLU A 117 -6.38 -5.76 9.03
C GLU A 117 -6.49 -6.07 7.55
N SER A 118 -7.59 -6.66 7.08
CA SER A 118 -7.85 -6.89 5.67
C SER A 118 -7.99 -5.56 4.91
N ILE A 119 -8.68 -4.57 5.48
CA ILE A 119 -8.86 -3.25 4.85
C ILE A 119 -7.58 -2.39 4.95
N LEU A 120 -6.84 -2.48 6.07
CA LEU A 120 -5.59 -1.73 6.28
C LEU A 120 -4.39 -2.40 5.61
N GLY A 121 -4.48 -3.71 5.33
CA GLY A 121 -3.45 -4.51 4.69
C GLY A 121 -3.68 -4.73 3.20
N ALA A 122 -4.90 -4.59 2.69
CA ALA A 122 -5.16 -4.67 1.25
C ALA A 122 -4.39 -3.56 0.53
N PRO A 123 -3.60 -3.90 -0.50
CA PRO A 123 -2.93 -2.90 -1.31
C PRO A 123 -3.95 -1.95 -1.95
N ASP A 124 -3.68 -0.64 -1.92
CA ASP A 124 -4.52 0.35 -2.60
C ASP A 124 -4.32 0.23 -4.13
N GLU A 125 -5.17 -0.54 -4.80
CA GLU A 125 -5.13 -0.75 -6.24
C GLU A 125 -5.37 0.53 -7.06
N SER A 126 -5.77 1.64 -6.43
CA SER A 126 -5.84 2.94 -7.09
C SER A 126 -4.49 3.65 -7.22
N ALA A 127 -3.48 3.20 -6.45
CA ALA A 127 -2.12 3.71 -6.44
C ALA A 127 -1.14 2.71 -7.11
N PRO A 128 -0.08 3.20 -7.80
CA PRO A 128 0.94 2.34 -8.38
C PRO A 128 1.62 1.40 -7.36
N GLU A 129 1.80 1.87 -6.12
CA GLU A 129 2.40 1.10 -5.04
C GLU A 129 1.50 -0.06 -4.59
N GLY A 130 0.19 0.17 -4.52
CA GLY A 130 -0.75 -0.90 -4.15
C GLY A 130 -0.92 -1.92 -5.27
N LEU A 131 -0.94 -1.50 -6.54
CA LEU A 131 -0.90 -2.44 -7.67
C LEU A 131 0.35 -3.32 -7.65
N ARG A 132 1.52 -2.74 -7.31
CA ARG A 132 2.76 -3.51 -7.12
C ARG A 132 2.62 -4.51 -5.99
N ASP A 133 2.15 -4.07 -4.82
CA ASP A 133 2.08 -4.93 -3.64
C ASP A 133 1.06 -6.06 -3.81
N ALA A 134 -0.04 -5.82 -4.54
CA ALA A 134 -1.01 -6.83 -4.94
C ALA A 134 -0.38 -7.88 -5.88
N ALA A 135 0.33 -7.45 -6.92
CA ALA A 135 1.04 -8.35 -7.83
C ALA A 135 2.10 -9.19 -7.08
N MET A 136 2.83 -8.57 -6.14
CA MET A 136 3.81 -9.29 -5.31
C MET A 136 3.14 -10.33 -4.40
N LEU A 137 1.94 -10.06 -3.89
CA LEU A 137 1.19 -11.04 -3.10
C LEU A 137 0.76 -12.24 -3.96
N GLU A 138 0.27 -12.01 -5.17
CA GLU A 138 -0.12 -13.09 -6.09
C GLU A 138 1.07 -13.98 -6.46
N VAL A 139 2.24 -13.38 -6.71
CA VAL A 139 3.47 -14.11 -7.08
C VAL A 139 4.08 -14.87 -5.89
N LEU A 140 4.08 -14.27 -4.70
CA LEU A 140 4.75 -14.85 -3.53
C LEU A 140 3.87 -15.83 -2.74
N ASP A 141 2.55 -15.77 -2.89
CA ASP A 141 1.63 -16.66 -2.21
C ASP A 141 1.67 -18.07 -2.83
N PRO A 142 2.14 -19.11 -2.11
CA PRO A 142 2.19 -20.47 -2.62
C PRO A 142 0.81 -21.04 -3.00
N SER A 143 -0.27 -20.45 -2.46
CA SER A 143 -1.64 -20.86 -2.80
C SER A 143 -2.15 -20.27 -4.12
N GLN A 144 -1.48 -19.27 -4.69
CA GLN A 144 -1.91 -18.56 -5.91
C GLN A 144 -0.88 -18.64 -7.04
N ASN A 145 0.40 -18.78 -6.71
CA ASN A 145 1.49 -18.64 -7.68
C ASN A 145 1.57 -19.72 -8.78
N HIS A 146 0.75 -20.79 -8.72
CA HIS A 146 0.69 -21.84 -9.74
C HIS A 146 -0.08 -21.41 -11.00
N ASP A 147 -0.99 -20.44 -10.86
CA ASP A 147 -1.86 -19.95 -11.93
C ASP A 147 -1.69 -18.44 -12.16
N PHE A 148 -0.49 -17.90 -11.88
CA PHE A 148 -0.20 -16.47 -12.01
C PHE A 148 -0.45 -15.97 -13.44
N VAL A 149 -1.22 -14.88 -13.60
CA VAL A 149 -1.53 -14.31 -14.91
C VAL A 149 -0.82 -12.97 -15.11
N ASP A 150 0.16 -12.97 -16.00
CA ASP A 150 0.78 -11.71 -16.42
C ASP A 150 -0.16 -10.90 -17.32
N HIS A 151 -0.41 -9.63 -16.99
CA HIS A 151 -1.34 -8.77 -17.74
C HIS A 151 -0.83 -8.35 -19.12
N TYR A 152 0.48 -8.44 -19.40
CA TYR A 152 1.04 -8.11 -20.70
C TYR A 152 0.93 -9.28 -21.68
N LEU A 153 1.24 -10.49 -21.22
CA LEU A 153 1.18 -11.72 -22.03
C LEU A 153 -0.20 -12.38 -22.01
N ASN A 154 -1.00 -12.11 -20.98
CA ASN A 154 -2.31 -12.71 -20.73
C ASN A 154 -2.28 -14.26 -20.78
N LEU A 155 -1.21 -14.82 -20.22
CA LEU A 155 -0.94 -16.26 -20.12
C LEU A 155 -0.73 -16.64 -18.66
N GLN A 156 -1.19 -17.84 -18.31
CA GLN A 156 -0.95 -18.45 -17.00
C GLN A 156 0.47 -19.02 -16.91
N PHE A 157 1.14 -18.74 -15.80
CA PHE A 157 2.46 -19.27 -15.46
C PHE A 157 2.42 -19.96 -14.10
N ASP A 158 3.07 -21.12 -14.03
CA ASP A 158 3.32 -21.82 -12.78
C ASP A 158 4.66 -21.38 -12.19
N LEU A 159 4.61 -20.69 -11.04
CA LEU A 159 5.75 -20.22 -10.26
C LEU A 159 5.95 -21.02 -8.97
N SER A 160 5.22 -22.12 -8.74
CA SER A 160 5.30 -22.90 -7.49
C SER A 160 6.68 -23.51 -7.24
N SER A 161 7.46 -23.75 -8.29
CA SER A 161 8.83 -24.30 -8.18
C SER A 161 9.92 -23.22 -8.02
N VAL A 162 9.56 -21.94 -7.95
CA VAL A 162 10.50 -20.82 -7.87
C VAL A 162 10.82 -20.51 -6.41
N LEU A 163 12.11 -20.48 -6.07
CA LEU A 163 12.57 -19.99 -4.77
C LEU A 163 12.70 -18.47 -4.81
N PHE A 164 11.85 -17.78 -4.06
CA PHE A 164 11.92 -16.34 -3.90
C PHE A 164 12.82 -15.96 -2.72
N VAL A 165 13.78 -15.07 -2.96
CA VAL A 165 14.64 -14.49 -1.92
C VAL A 165 14.50 -12.99 -1.94
N CYS A 166 13.97 -12.43 -0.86
CA CYS A 166 13.77 -10.99 -0.69
C CYS A 166 14.82 -10.41 0.27
N THR A 167 15.27 -9.19 0.02
CA THR A 167 16.18 -8.47 0.92
C THR A 167 15.55 -7.16 1.38
N ALA A 168 15.72 -6.82 2.66
CA ALA A 168 15.23 -5.58 3.23
C ALA A 168 16.19 -5.07 4.30
N ASN A 169 16.42 -3.75 4.32
CA ASN A 169 17.19 -3.09 5.39
C ASN A 169 16.31 -2.85 6.62
N ASN A 170 15.04 -2.50 6.37
CA ASN A 170 14.06 -2.24 7.41
C ASN A 170 12.84 -3.13 7.18
N LEU A 171 12.52 -3.93 8.19
CA LEU A 171 11.38 -4.83 8.14
C LEU A 171 10.05 -4.07 8.21
N PHE A 172 10.03 -2.90 8.86
CA PHE A 172 8.81 -2.11 9.08
C PHE A 172 8.26 -1.51 7.79
N ASP A 173 9.12 -1.29 6.79
CA ASP A 173 8.72 -0.73 5.49
C ASP A 173 8.02 -1.76 4.60
N ILE A 174 8.11 -3.06 4.94
CA ILE A 174 7.46 -4.13 4.17
C ILE A 174 5.99 -4.23 4.61
N PRO A 175 5.01 -4.20 3.69
CA PRO A 175 3.61 -4.41 4.01
C PRO A 175 3.39 -5.68 4.84
N ALA A 176 2.54 -5.59 5.87
CA ALA A 176 2.25 -6.73 6.76
C ALA A 176 1.82 -8.00 6.00
N PRO A 177 0.93 -7.94 4.99
CA PRO A 177 0.51 -9.15 4.26
C PRO A 177 1.64 -9.88 3.54
N LEU A 178 2.65 -9.14 3.06
CA LEU A 178 3.83 -9.72 2.43
C LEU A 178 4.75 -10.32 3.49
N ARG A 179 4.94 -9.60 4.60
CA ARG A 179 5.81 -10.01 5.71
C ARG A 179 5.35 -11.31 6.35
N ASP A 180 4.05 -11.50 6.54
CA ASP A 180 3.47 -12.70 7.16
C ASP A 180 3.65 -13.96 6.30
N ARG A 181 3.95 -13.79 5.01
CA ARG A 181 4.20 -14.87 4.05
C ARG A 181 5.68 -15.14 3.81
N MET A 182 6.56 -14.43 4.50
CA MET A 182 8.01 -14.54 4.36
C MET A 182 8.64 -15.13 5.62
N GLU A 183 9.65 -15.99 5.44
CA GLU A 183 10.54 -16.37 6.54
C GLU A 183 11.62 -15.29 6.71
N VAL A 184 11.62 -14.63 7.87
CA VAL A 184 12.56 -13.53 8.14
C VAL A 184 13.86 -14.07 8.74
N ILE A 185 14.92 -14.06 7.93
CA ILE A 185 16.28 -14.36 8.38
C ILE A 185 17.03 -13.05 8.66
N ARG A 186 17.36 -12.80 9.93
CA ARG A 186 18.11 -11.59 10.33
C ARG A 186 19.61 -11.85 10.20
N ILE A 187 20.27 -11.07 9.37
CA ILE A 187 21.72 -11.08 9.22
C ILE A 187 22.28 -9.95 10.09
N ALA A 188 23.05 -10.32 11.12
CA ALA A 188 23.72 -9.35 11.97
C ALA A 188 24.91 -8.69 11.23
N GLY A 189 25.31 -7.51 11.70
CA GLY A 189 26.57 -6.90 11.30
C GLY A 189 27.77 -7.67 11.83
N TYR A 190 28.94 -7.30 11.33
CA TYR A 190 30.21 -7.94 11.71
C TYR A 190 30.98 -7.14 12.74
N THR A 191 31.66 -7.83 13.66
CA THR A 191 32.66 -7.20 14.54
C THR A 191 33.90 -6.78 13.75
N VAL A 192 34.79 -5.99 14.37
CA VAL A 192 36.04 -5.57 13.71
C VAL A 192 36.90 -6.78 13.35
N GLU A 193 37.00 -7.74 14.26
CA GLU A 193 37.76 -8.98 14.10
C GLU A 193 37.17 -9.84 12.98
N GLU A 194 35.85 -9.98 12.92
CA GLU A 194 35.17 -10.70 11.84
C GLU A 194 35.40 -10.03 10.48
N LYS A 195 35.40 -8.70 10.41
CA LYS A 195 35.70 -7.96 9.18
C LYS A 195 37.13 -8.17 8.71
N VAL A 196 38.10 -8.22 9.63
CA VAL A 196 39.51 -8.50 9.29
C VAL A 196 39.63 -9.92 8.72
N GLU A 197 38.99 -10.91 9.33
CA GLU A 197 39.01 -12.29 8.85
C GLU A 197 38.33 -12.44 7.47
N ILE A 198 37.18 -11.78 7.28
CA ILE A 198 36.49 -11.73 5.98
C ILE A 198 37.37 -11.04 4.93
N ALA A 199 38.08 -9.97 5.32
CA ALA A 199 39.03 -9.31 4.43
C ALA A 199 40.07 -10.30 3.92
N TRP A 200 40.75 -11.03 4.82
CA TRP A 200 41.77 -12.00 4.42
C TRP A 200 41.24 -13.13 3.55
N ARG A 201 40.10 -13.73 3.94
CA ARG A 201 39.57 -14.91 3.24
C ARG A 201 38.94 -14.58 1.89
N TYR A 202 38.30 -13.42 1.76
CA TYR A 202 37.43 -13.15 0.61
C TYR A 202 37.76 -11.83 -0.11
N LEU A 203 37.99 -10.73 0.62
CA LEU A 203 38.20 -9.43 -0.04
C LEU A 203 39.60 -9.32 -0.64
N MET A 204 40.64 -9.71 0.08
CA MET A 204 42.03 -9.55 -0.34
C MET A 204 42.34 -10.31 -1.64
N PRO A 205 41.99 -11.61 -1.79
CA PRO A 205 42.22 -12.32 -3.04
C PRO A 205 41.49 -11.66 -4.23
N ARG A 206 40.20 -11.32 -4.03
CA ARG A 206 39.37 -10.69 -5.05
C ARG A 206 39.90 -9.31 -5.46
N LEU A 207 40.22 -8.46 -4.50
CA LEU A 207 40.67 -7.09 -4.77
C LEU A 207 42.05 -7.05 -5.41
N LEU A 208 42.96 -7.97 -5.05
CA LEU A 208 44.27 -8.10 -5.69
C LEU A 208 44.10 -8.47 -7.18
N GLU A 209 43.23 -9.45 -7.48
CA GLU A 209 42.89 -9.85 -8.83
C GLU A 209 42.27 -8.70 -9.64
N ASP A 210 41.24 -8.04 -9.08
CA ASP A 210 40.53 -6.92 -9.73
C ASP A 210 41.47 -5.74 -10.10
N HIS A 211 42.52 -5.51 -9.30
CA HIS A 211 43.47 -4.42 -9.51
C HIS A 211 44.77 -4.86 -10.22
N GLY A 212 44.91 -6.15 -10.55
CA GLY A 212 46.08 -6.68 -11.26
C GLY A 212 47.39 -6.55 -10.46
N ILE A 213 47.32 -6.59 -9.14
CA ILE A 213 48.48 -6.51 -8.24
C ILE A 213 48.59 -7.78 -7.39
N THR A 214 49.77 -8.05 -6.84
CA THR A 214 50.03 -9.24 -6.04
C THR A 214 50.45 -8.89 -4.61
N ASP A 215 50.59 -9.91 -3.77
CA ASP A 215 51.16 -9.85 -2.42
C ASP A 215 52.60 -9.30 -2.37
N LYS A 216 53.29 -9.29 -3.51
CA LYS A 216 54.61 -8.67 -3.69
C LYS A 216 54.54 -7.17 -3.95
N ASP A 217 53.38 -6.65 -4.32
CA ASP A 217 53.19 -5.23 -4.57
C ASP A 217 52.65 -4.51 -3.33
N ILE A 218 51.78 -5.15 -2.56
CA ILE A 218 51.16 -4.58 -1.36
C ILE A 218 50.92 -5.65 -0.29
N GLN A 219 51.22 -5.29 0.96
CA GLN A 219 51.07 -6.16 2.12
C GLN A 219 50.33 -5.41 3.23
N PHE A 220 49.41 -6.12 3.86
CA PHE A 220 48.60 -5.61 4.97
C PHE A 220 48.89 -6.44 6.22
N THR A 221 48.70 -5.83 7.38
CA THR A 221 48.68 -6.52 8.67
C THR A 221 47.29 -6.43 9.30
N ASP A 222 47.00 -7.31 10.24
CA ASP A 222 45.71 -7.34 10.95
C ASP A 222 45.43 -6.02 11.66
N GLU A 223 46.47 -5.40 12.24
CA GLU A 223 46.34 -4.12 12.94
C GLU A 223 45.90 -3.00 11.99
N VAL A 224 46.44 -2.99 10.76
CA VAL A 224 46.12 -1.98 9.75
C VAL A 224 44.73 -2.20 9.19
N LEU A 225 44.31 -3.44 8.95
CA LEU A 225 42.94 -3.75 8.54
C LEU A 225 41.94 -3.36 9.63
N GLY A 226 42.24 -3.65 10.89
CA GLY A 226 41.44 -3.20 12.04
C GLY A 226 41.38 -1.67 12.16
N PHE A 227 42.50 -0.98 11.91
CA PHE A 227 42.56 0.48 11.88
C PHE A 227 41.69 1.07 10.76
N VAL A 228 41.77 0.53 9.54
CA VAL A 228 40.94 0.99 8.41
C VAL A 228 39.45 0.73 8.69
N SER A 229 39.12 -0.44 9.23
CA SER A 229 37.75 -0.81 9.59
C SER A 229 37.16 0.16 10.63
N SER A 230 37.88 0.41 11.73
CA SER A 230 37.40 1.27 12.82
C SER A 230 37.38 2.77 12.49
N ARG A 231 38.41 3.28 11.81
CA ARG A 231 38.61 4.74 11.60
C ARG A 231 38.03 5.27 10.30
N TYR A 232 37.83 4.41 9.31
CA TYR A 232 37.36 4.82 7.97
C TYR A 232 36.05 4.15 7.54
N SER A 233 35.50 3.20 8.31
CA SER A 233 34.29 2.45 7.95
C SER A 233 33.36 2.16 9.14
N ARG A 234 32.60 3.16 9.60
CA ARG A 234 31.55 2.96 10.62
C ARG A 234 30.23 2.48 10.01
N GLU A 235 30.16 1.19 9.73
CA GLU A 235 28.96 0.51 9.24
C GLU A 235 28.89 -0.93 9.76
N ALA A 236 27.72 -1.57 9.70
CA ALA A 236 27.56 -2.97 10.07
C ALA A 236 28.19 -3.94 9.04
N GLY A 237 28.18 -3.57 7.76
CA GLY A 237 28.73 -4.36 6.64
C GLY A 237 30.20 -4.08 6.33
N LEU A 238 30.61 -4.42 5.10
CA LEU A 238 31.98 -4.26 4.60
C LEU A 238 32.10 -3.36 3.35
N ARG A 239 31.02 -2.72 2.88
CA ARG A 239 31.01 -1.95 1.63
C ARG A 239 31.97 -0.76 1.68
N ASN A 240 31.93 0.08 2.71
CA ASN A 240 32.86 1.19 2.87
C ASN A 240 34.27 0.70 3.17
N PHE A 241 34.40 -0.36 3.95
CA PHE A 241 35.68 -1.00 4.23
C PHE A 241 36.36 -1.47 2.94
N GLU A 242 35.66 -2.22 2.10
CA GLU A 242 36.10 -2.67 0.78
C GLU A 242 36.46 -1.48 -0.12
N ARG A 243 35.64 -0.42 -0.16
CA ARG A 243 35.94 0.78 -0.96
C ARG A 243 37.24 1.45 -0.54
N ASN A 244 37.53 1.51 0.76
CA ASN A 244 38.77 2.08 1.28
C ASN A 244 39.98 1.19 0.92
N LEU A 245 39.86 -0.13 1.06
CA LEU A 245 40.92 -1.07 0.63
C LEU A 245 41.18 -0.97 -0.88
N ALA A 246 40.12 -0.93 -1.69
CA ALA A 246 40.22 -0.75 -3.14
C ALA A 246 40.89 0.59 -3.50
N ALA A 247 40.67 1.66 -2.73
CA ALA A 247 41.34 2.93 -2.95
C ALA A 247 42.86 2.85 -2.70
N LEU A 248 43.29 2.14 -1.65
CA LEU A 248 44.70 1.86 -1.37
C LEU A 248 45.33 1.05 -2.51
N MET A 249 44.67 -0.04 -2.92
CA MET A 249 45.16 -0.90 -4.00
C MET A 249 45.23 -0.18 -5.33
N ARG A 250 44.22 0.63 -5.68
CA ARG A 250 44.24 1.45 -6.91
C ARG A 250 45.39 2.44 -6.91
N LYS A 251 45.71 3.03 -5.75
CA LYS A 251 46.86 3.94 -5.61
C LYS A 251 48.16 3.19 -5.83
N ARG A 252 48.32 2.01 -5.23
CA ARG A 252 49.49 1.15 -5.46
C ARG A 252 49.63 0.74 -6.93
N ALA A 253 48.53 0.31 -7.55
CA ALA A 253 48.51 -0.12 -8.94
C ALA A 253 48.94 1.00 -9.89
N ARG A 254 48.48 2.24 -9.66
CA ARG A 254 48.97 3.41 -10.40
C ARG A 254 50.48 3.60 -10.23
N LYS A 255 50.98 3.53 -9.00
CA LYS A 255 52.41 3.69 -8.71
C LYS A 255 53.27 2.61 -9.36
N LYS A 256 52.76 1.37 -9.42
CA LYS A 256 53.41 0.28 -10.15
C LYS A 256 53.50 0.58 -11.64
N ALA A 257 52.41 1.10 -12.22
CA ALA A 257 52.39 1.52 -13.63
C ALA A 257 53.34 2.69 -13.91
N ASP A 258 53.54 3.59 -12.94
CA ASP A 258 54.52 4.68 -13.00
C ASP A 258 55.99 4.20 -12.85
N GLY A 259 56.22 2.90 -12.65
CA GLY A 259 57.56 2.29 -12.52
C GLY A 259 58.07 2.13 -11.08
N GLU A 260 57.22 2.34 -10.07
CA GLU A 260 57.60 2.17 -8.67
C GLU A 260 57.66 0.67 -8.29
N GLU A 261 58.89 0.17 -8.11
CA GLU A 261 59.19 -1.19 -7.69
C GLU A 261 59.13 -1.37 -6.16
N GLY A 262 58.92 -2.61 -5.72
CA GLY A 262 58.91 -2.98 -4.30
C GLY A 262 57.51 -3.14 -3.68
N ALA A 263 57.46 -3.88 -2.57
CA ALA A 263 56.21 -4.09 -1.84
C ALA A 263 55.91 -2.89 -0.93
N TRP A 264 54.69 -2.37 -1.01
CA TRP A 264 54.18 -1.47 0.01
C TRP A 264 53.77 -2.28 1.23
N VAL A 265 54.53 -2.17 2.32
CA VAL A 265 54.06 -2.61 3.64
C VAL A 265 53.18 -1.49 4.16
N VAL A 266 51.87 -1.70 4.13
CA VAL A 266 50.91 -0.67 4.53
C VAL A 266 51.00 -0.49 6.04
N ASP A 267 51.23 0.73 6.49
CA ASP A 267 51.16 1.15 7.88
C ASP A 267 50.07 2.22 8.08
N ASN A 268 49.79 2.60 9.33
CA ASN A 268 48.76 3.58 9.62
C ASN A 268 49.07 4.96 9.01
N ALA A 269 50.34 5.33 8.90
CA ALA A 269 50.77 6.60 8.31
C ALA A 269 50.49 6.66 6.81
N LEU A 270 50.76 5.58 6.08
CA LEU A 270 50.46 5.45 4.66
C LEU A 270 48.96 5.45 4.40
N VAL A 271 48.18 4.80 5.27
CA VAL A 271 46.71 4.84 5.22
C VAL A 271 46.22 6.29 5.31
N GLU A 272 46.68 7.06 6.30
CA GLU A 272 46.31 8.48 6.46
C GLU A 272 46.78 9.34 5.29
N GLN A 273 47.96 9.05 4.74
CA GLN A 273 48.48 9.77 3.57
C GLN A 273 47.60 9.57 2.33
N ILE A 274 47.06 8.37 2.12
CA ILE A 274 46.28 8.02 0.92
C ILE A 274 44.79 8.31 1.09
N LEU A 275 44.21 7.90 2.21
CA LEU A 275 42.78 8.04 2.50
C LEU A 275 42.42 9.41 3.11
N GLY A 276 43.43 10.16 3.54
CA GLY A 276 43.27 11.43 4.25
C GLY A 276 43.08 11.24 5.75
N VAL A 277 42.64 12.30 6.43
CA VAL A 277 42.43 12.30 7.88
C VAL A 277 41.36 11.25 8.26
N PRO A 278 41.54 10.51 9.37
CA PRO A 278 40.53 9.59 9.90
C PRO A 278 39.14 10.22 9.98
N LYS A 279 38.14 9.57 9.36
CA LYS A 279 36.77 10.10 9.28
C LYS A 279 36.00 9.95 10.58
N TYR A 280 36.32 8.90 11.35
CA TYR A 280 35.67 8.59 12.60
C TYR A 280 36.67 8.71 13.75
N ALA A 281 36.28 9.49 14.77
CA ALA A 281 37.02 9.55 16.02
C ALA A 281 36.93 8.22 16.77
N ALA A 282 37.86 7.99 17.70
CA ALA A 282 37.77 6.86 18.62
C ALA A 282 36.45 6.95 19.40
N GLU A 283 35.89 5.80 19.79
CA GLU A 283 34.58 5.75 20.43
C GLU A 283 34.48 6.69 21.63
N GLU A 284 33.30 7.28 21.84
CA GLU A 284 33.02 8.16 22.98
C GLU A 284 33.16 7.44 24.33
N ALA A 285 33.14 6.11 24.34
CA ALA A 285 33.46 5.30 25.50
C ALA A 285 34.91 5.49 25.99
N GLU A 286 35.83 5.98 25.15
CA GLU A 286 37.20 6.33 25.52
C GLU A 286 37.34 7.79 26.00
N LYS A 287 36.29 8.61 25.89
CA LYS A 287 36.30 9.98 26.42
C LYS A 287 36.07 9.96 27.94
N LYS A 288 36.65 10.95 28.63
CA LYS A 288 36.43 11.12 30.08
C LYS A 288 34.94 11.33 30.35
N PRO A 289 34.40 10.79 31.45
CA PRO A 289 32.99 10.97 31.80
C PRO A 289 32.67 12.46 32.00
N GLU A 290 31.59 12.92 31.37
CA GLU A 290 31.08 14.29 31.47
C GLU A 290 29.81 14.35 32.33
N ILE A 291 29.65 15.38 33.15
CA ILE A 291 28.48 15.56 34.00
C ILE A 291 27.28 15.98 33.13
N GLY A 292 26.20 15.18 33.14
CA GLY A 292 24.97 15.47 32.40
C GLY A 292 24.88 14.84 31.01
N ALA A 293 25.88 14.05 30.60
CA ALA A 293 25.84 13.23 29.38
C ALA A 293 25.65 11.75 29.72
N VAL A 294 24.84 11.04 28.92
CA VAL A 294 24.64 9.58 29.03
C VAL A 294 24.70 8.98 27.63
N THR A 295 25.52 7.94 27.46
CA THR A 295 25.61 7.18 26.21
C THR A 295 24.46 6.18 26.13
N GLY A 296 23.54 6.37 25.19
CA GLY A 296 22.45 5.44 24.90
C GLY A 296 22.75 4.58 23.67
N LEU A 297 22.35 3.31 23.70
CA LEU A 297 22.35 2.44 22.51
C LEU A 297 21.01 2.62 21.80
N ALA A 298 21.04 2.95 20.51
CA ALA A 298 19.87 3.00 19.65
C ALA A 298 20.00 1.95 18.55
N TRP A 299 18.91 1.22 18.30
CA TRP A 299 18.78 0.37 17.12
C TRP A 299 17.97 1.15 16.09
N THR A 300 18.58 1.40 14.93
CA THR A 300 18.00 2.14 13.79
C THR A 300 17.91 1.26 12.57
#